data_AF-A0AA38PKE0-F1
#
_entry.id   AF-A0AA38PKE0-F1
#
_cell.length_a   1.000
_cell.length_b   1.000
_cell.length_c   1.000
_cell.angle_alpha   90.00
_cell.angle_beta   90.00
_cell.angle_gamma   90.00
#
_symmetry.space_group_name_H-M   'P 1'
#
loop_
_entity.id
_entity.type
_entity.pdbx_description
1 polymer ?
#
loop_
_entity_poly.entity_id
_entity_poly.type
_entity_poly.pdbx_seq_one_letter_code
_entity_poly.pdbx_strand_id
1 'polypeptide(L)'
;MAENAPAPKTYPYDIKALDEVHPDLANIAKLPRAASIVAGTPLNPSHIKDAEWELENLIRLKNSAIDIVTDEVLASGAQRVLAINTVQSSVKFNGDVKDIFAAIAELSTTVKELSTMVKDEFNTIKGELNAVKEKVDTVDVNCQNIARRARNSREIQTGRIQLKLLKSVPGFGTDLANAVRQPNTPAIHTTGLPPAIGTEGTYDVTQPNDLDHSDILRLISYYNEDFKIVLADELFERRHKFTVWHTLYD
;
A
#
# COMPACT_ATOMS: atom_id res chain seq x y z
N MET A 1 -50.46 -30.54 -42.85
CA MET A 1 -50.83 -29.36 -42.05
C MET A 1 -49.54 -28.60 -41.80
N ALA A 2 -49.40 -27.38 -42.30
CA ALA A 2 -48.22 -26.57 -42.02
C ALA A 2 -48.29 -26.13 -40.56
N GLU A 3 -47.28 -26.49 -39.77
CA GLU A 3 -47.12 -26.03 -38.40
C GLU A 3 -46.83 -24.52 -38.46
N ASN A 4 -47.75 -23.70 -37.96
CA ASN A 4 -47.55 -22.25 -37.94
C ASN A 4 -46.32 -21.95 -37.07
N ALA A 5 -45.31 -21.31 -37.66
CA ALA A 5 -44.13 -20.87 -36.93
C ALA A 5 -44.55 -20.02 -35.72
N PRO A 6 -43.90 -20.19 -34.55
CA PRO A 6 -44.20 -19.38 -33.38
C PRO A 6 -44.01 -17.90 -33.72
N ALA A 7 -44.93 -17.05 -33.26
CA ALA A 7 -44.86 -15.62 -33.48
C ALA A 7 -43.49 -15.08 -33.01
N PRO A 8 -42.88 -14.15 -33.75
CA PRO A 8 -41.60 -13.56 -33.36
C PRO A 8 -41.74 -12.88 -31.99
N LYS A 9 -40.74 -13.04 -31.14
CA LYS A 9 -40.74 -12.41 -29.82
C LYS A 9 -40.53 -10.90 -29.99
N THR A 10 -41.22 -10.09 -29.18
CA THR A 10 -41.31 -8.63 -29.36
C THR A 10 -40.93 -7.86 -28.09
N TYR A 11 -40.68 -6.56 -28.22
CA TYR A 11 -40.49 -5.65 -27.09
C TYR A 11 -41.80 -5.48 -26.31
N PRO A 12 -41.81 -5.61 -24.97
CA PRO A 12 -43.03 -5.54 -24.16
C PRO A 12 -43.49 -4.11 -23.83
N TYR A 13 -42.62 -3.11 -24.01
CA TYR A 13 -42.90 -1.69 -23.75
C TYR A 13 -42.04 -0.79 -24.66
N ASP A 14 -42.41 0.48 -24.75
CA ASP A 14 -41.68 1.48 -25.53
C ASP A 14 -40.33 1.81 -24.88
N ILE A 15 -39.27 1.88 -25.70
CA ILE A 15 -37.94 2.38 -25.32
C ILE A 15 -37.66 3.61 -26.17
N LYS A 16 -37.77 4.79 -25.54
CA LYS A 16 -37.58 6.08 -26.21
C LYS A 16 -36.16 6.25 -26.75
N ALA A 17 -36.05 6.97 -27.86
CA ALA A 17 -34.78 7.47 -28.38
C ALA A 17 -34.19 8.49 -27.41
N LEU A 18 -32.86 8.66 -27.47
CA LEU A 18 -32.19 9.51 -26.49
C LEU A 18 -32.50 11.00 -26.70
N ASP A 19 -32.73 11.42 -27.94
CA ASP A 19 -33.13 12.78 -28.30
C ASP A 19 -34.60 13.10 -27.97
N GLU A 20 -35.45 12.09 -27.74
CA GLU A 20 -36.77 12.29 -27.15
C GLU A 20 -36.70 12.55 -25.64
N VAL A 21 -35.66 12.05 -24.96
CA VAL A 21 -35.42 12.27 -23.52
C VAL A 21 -34.57 13.52 -23.29
N HIS A 22 -33.63 13.80 -24.19
CA HIS A 22 -32.70 14.93 -24.18
C HIS A 22 -32.78 15.69 -25.50
N PRO A 23 -33.78 16.58 -25.68
CA PRO A 23 -34.04 17.26 -26.96
C PRO A 23 -32.85 18.07 -27.51
N ASP A 24 -31.97 18.55 -26.63
CA ASP A 24 -30.78 19.32 -27.03
C ASP A 24 -29.79 18.49 -27.89
N LEU A 25 -29.85 17.16 -27.82
CA LEU A 25 -29.06 16.27 -28.67
C LEU A 25 -29.48 16.33 -30.15
N ALA A 26 -30.68 16.81 -30.45
CA ALA A 26 -31.13 17.03 -31.83
C ALA A 26 -30.22 18.03 -32.57
N ASN A 27 -29.55 18.93 -31.84
CA ASN A 27 -28.67 19.94 -32.42
C ASN A 27 -27.27 19.41 -32.78
N ILE A 28 -26.92 18.19 -32.39
CA ILE A 28 -25.61 17.59 -32.68
C ILE A 28 -25.66 16.90 -34.05
N ALA A 29 -25.19 17.59 -35.09
CA ALA A 29 -25.30 17.13 -36.49
C ALA A 29 -24.63 15.77 -36.78
N LYS A 30 -23.61 15.38 -36.01
CA LYS A 30 -22.81 14.15 -36.23
C LYS A 30 -23.13 13.01 -35.26
N LEU A 31 -24.12 13.17 -34.40
CA LEU A 31 -24.51 12.11 -33.46
C LEU A 31 -25.33 11.06 -34.22
N PRO A 32 -24.88 9.79 -34.33
CA PRO A 32 -25.75 8.70 -34.78
C PRO A 32 -26.89 8.51 -33.77
N ARG A 33 -28.12 8.46 -34.26
CA ARG A 33 -29.34 8.38 -33.43
C ARG A 33 -29.98 7.02 -33.62
N ALA A 34 -30.04 6.22 -32.57
CA ALA A 34 -30.85 5.01 -32.60
C ALA A 34 -32.31 5.41 -32.38
N ALA A 35 -33.21 4.88 -33.19
CA ALA A 35 -34.63 5.21 -33.13
C ALA A 35 -35.32 4.69 -31.86
N SER A 36 -36.48 5.26 -31.54
CA SER A 36 -37.39 4.70 -30.54
C SER A 36 -37.84 3.31 -30.95
N ILE A 37 -37.95 2.42 -29.96
CA ILE A 37 -38.43 1.06 -30.14
C ILE A 37 -39.82 0.99 -29.53
N VAL A 38 -40.83 0.81 -30.37
CA VAL A 38 -42.23 0.75 -29.93
C VAL A 38 -42.57 -0.65 -29.43
N ALA A 39 -43.41 -0.76 -28.42
CA ALA A 39 -43.97 -2.02 -27.94
C ALA A 39 -44.55 -2.84 -29.10
N GLY A 40 -44.30 -4.15 -29.11
CA GLY A 40 -44.69 -5.04 -30.21
C GLY A 40 -43.70 -5.09 -31.38
N THR A 41 -42.66 -4.24 -31.41
CA THR A 41 -41.57 -4.37 -32.40
C THR A 41 -40.86 -5.71 -32.21
N PRO A 42 -40.52 -6.46 -33.28
CA PRO A 42 -39.72 -7.68 -33.16
C PRO A 42 -38.34 -7.41 -32.53
N LEU A 43 -37.87 -8.35 -31.71
CA LEU A 43 -36.51 -8.25 -31.17
C LEU A 43 -35.47 -8.35 -32.29
N ASN A 44 -34.54 -7.39 -32.30
CA ASN A 44 -33.49 -7.31 -33.30
C ASN A 44 -32.14 -6.96 -32.64
N PRO A 45 -31.10 -7.82 -32.75
CA PRO A 45 -29.77 -7.53 -32.20
C PRO A 45 -29.15 -6.22 -32.69
N SER A 46 -29.58 -5.69 -33.85
CA SER A 46 -29.10 -4.38 -34.33
C SER A 46 -29.50 -3.26 -33.37
N HIS A 47 -30.65 -3.33 -32.70
CA HIS A 47 -31.08 -2.28 -31.77
C HIS A 47 -30.12 -2.09 -30.60
N ILE A 48 -29.45 -3.15 -30.13
CA ILE A 48 -28.40 -3.04 -29.09
C ILE A 48 -27.19 -2.33 -29.70
N LYS A 49 -26.73 -2.79 -30.87
CA LYS A 49 -25.56 -2.21 -31.55
C LYS A 49 -25.76 -0.72 -31.88
N ASP A 50 -26.96 -0.35 -32.31
CA ASP A 50 -27.29 1.04 -32.64
C ASP A 50 -27.24 1.92 -31.38
N ALA A 51 -27.77 1.43 -30.24
CA ALA A 51 -27.73 2.14 -28.97
C ALA A 51 -26.31 2.21 -28.36
N GLU A 52 -25.52 1.13 -28.46
CA GLU A 52 -24.11 1.11 -28.07
C GLU A 52 -23.29 2.10 -28.90
N TRP A 53 -23.51 2.12 -30.22
CA TRP A 53 -22.83 3.04 -31.12
C TRP A 53 -23.19 4.50 -30.82
N GLU A 54 -24.45 4.80 -30.54
CA GLU A 54 -24.88 6.13 -30.08
C GLU A 54 -24.19 6.53 -28.75
N LEU A 55 -24.15 5.63 -27.76
CA LEU A 55 -23.49 5.88 -26.47
C LEU A 55 -21.97 6.12 -26.62
N GLU A 56 -21.28 5.31 -27.42
CA GLU A 56 -19.85 5.50 -27.68
C GLU A 56 -19.56 6.86 -28.31
N ASN A 57 -20.41 7.32 -29.23
CA ASN A 57 -20.26 8.65 -29.82
C ASN A 57 -20.50 9.76 -28.80
N LEU A 58 -21.48 9.62 -27.90
CA LEU A 58 -21.67 10.59 -26.81
C LEU A 58 -20.45 10.66 -25.90
N ILE A 59 -19.86 9.53 -25.52
CA ILE A 59 -18.63 9.49 -24.71
C ILE A 59 -17.49 10.25 -25.44
N ARG A 60 -17.33 10.04 -26.76
CA ARG A 60 -16.35 10.78 -27.56
C ARG A 60 -16.62 12.28 -27.59
N LEU A 61 -17.89 12.68 -27.72
CA LEU A 61 -18.30 14.10 -27.74
C LEU A 61 -18.10 14.75 -26.37
N LYS A 62 -18.41 14.05 -25.26
CA LYS A 62 -18.10 14.49 -23.89
C LYS A 62 -16.61 14.77 -23.72
N ASN A 63 -15.78 13.83 -24.17
CA ASN A 63 -14.32 13.94 -24.09
C ASN A 63 -13.76 15.04 -25.02
N SER A 64 -14.54 15.49 -26.00
CA SER A 64 -14.21 16.61 -26.87
C SER A 64 -14.74 17.96 -26.35
N ALA A 65 -15.18 18.00 -25.08
CA ALA A 65 -15.72 19.18 -24.40
C ALA A 65 -16.96 19.81 -25.07
N ILE A 66 -17.88 18.98 -25.58
CA ILE A 66 -19.20 19.45 -26.01
C ILE A 66 -20.11 19.55 -24.77
N ASP A 67 -20.41 20.78 -24.34
CA ASP A 67 -21.16 21.07 -23.11
C ASP A 67 -22.57 20.47 -23.08
N ILE A 68 -23.18 20.24 -24.24
CA ILE A 68 -24.52 19.63 -24.38
C ILE A 68 -24.52 18.17 -23.90
N VAL A 69 -23.38 17.46 -23.94
CA VAL A 69 -23.27 16.09 -23.45
C VAL A 69 -22.91 16.12 -21.97
N THR A 70 -23.93 16.08 -21.12
CA THR A 70 -23.77 16.03 -19.66
C THR A 70 -23.56 14.58 -19.17
N ASP A 71 -23.19 14.41 -17.90
CA ASP A 71 -23.10 13.07 -17.30
C ASP A 71 -24.48 12.42 -17.21
N GLU A 72 -25.55 13.21 -17.12
CA GLU A 72 -26.94 12.76 -17.15
C GLU A 72 -27.33 12.20 -18.53
N VAL A 73 -26.89 12.84 -19.63
CA VAL A 73 -27.07 12.33 -20.99
C VAL A 73 -26.37 10.97 -21.14
N LEU A 74 -25.12 10.85 -20.66
CA LEU A 74 -24.38 9.59 -20.70
C LEU A 74 -25.05 8.49 -19.87
N ALA A 75 -25.53 8.84 -18.67
CA ALA A 75 -26.28 7.93 -17.81
C ALA A 75 -27.56 7.45 -18.50
N SER A 76 -28.29 8.33 -19.17
CA SER A 76 -29.52 8.00 -19.90
C SER A 76 -29.23 7.09 -21.12
N GLY A 77 -28.14 7.34 -21.85
CA GLY A 77 -27.68 6.48 -22.93
C GLY A 77 -27.29 5.07 -22.44
N ALA A 78 -26.58 4.98 -21.31
CA ALA A 78 -26.23 3.71 -20.68
C ALA A 78 -27.47 2.95 -20.19
N GLN A 79 -28.43 3.64 -19.57
CA GLN A 79 -29.70 3.06 -19.14
C GLN A 79 -30.51 2.51 -20.32
N ARG A 80 -30.49 3.20 -21.46
CA ARG A 80 -31.15 2.74 -22.68
C ARG A 80 -30.51 1.47 -23.24
N VAL A 81 -29.19 1.39 -23.34
CA VAL A 81 -28.47 0.16 -23.74
C VAL A 81 -28.84 -1.00 -22.80
N LEU A 82 -28.82 -0.75 -21.49
CA LEU A 82 -29.18 -1.74 -20.48
C LEU A 82 -30.62 -2.23 -20.62
N ALA A 83 -31.57 -1.34 -20.85
CA ALA A 83 -32.99 -1.70 -21.04
C ALA A 83 -33.18 -2.60 -22.27
N ILE A 84 -32.58 -2.23 -23.42
CA ILE A 84 -32.67 -3.02 -24.65
C ILE A 84 -32.04 -4.40 -24.45
N ASN A 85 -30.85 -4.45 -23.85
CA ASN A 85 -30.16 -5.70 -23.56
C ASN A 85 -30.95 -6.58 -22.59
N THR A 86 -31.54 -6.01 -21.53
CA THR A 86 -32.36 -6.75 -20.55
C THR A 86 -33.60 -7.38 -21.20
N VAL A 87 -34.29 -6.65 -22.07
CA VAL A 87 -35.44 -7.20 -22.82
C VAL A 87 -34.97 -8.32 -23.75
N GLN A 88 -33.88 -8.13 -24.49
CA GLN A 88 -33.38 -9.17 -25.39
C GLN A 88 -32.87 -10.42 -24.65
N SER A 89 -32.17 -10.26 -23.52
CA SER A 89 -31.68 -11.35 -22.70
C SER A 89 -32.82 -12.13 -22.04
N SER A 90 -33.79 -11.46 -21.42
CA SER A 90 -34.93 -12.12 -20.77
C SER A 90 -35.70 -13.01 -21.75
N VAL A 91 -35.86 -12.52 -22.96
CA VAL A 91 -36.58 -13.22 -24.03
C VAL A 91 -35.73 -14.32 -24.69
N LYS A 92 -34.42 -14.14 -24.82
CA LYS A 92 -33.49 -15.15 -25.38
C LYS A 92 -33.29 -16.34 -24.44
N PHE A 93 -33.25 -16.09 -23.13
CA PHE A 93 -32.92 -17.12 -22.14
C PHE A 93 -34.13 -17.74 -21.45
N ASN A 94 -35.37 -17.32 -21.78
CA ASN A 94 -36.61 -17.95 -21.35
C ASN A 94 -36.74 -18.13 -19.81
N GLY A 95 -35.92 -17.39 -19.05
CA GLY A 95 -35.79 -17.48 -17.60
C GLY A 95 -36.36 -16.24 -16.95
N ASP A 96 -37.02 -16.43 -15.81
CA ASP A 96 -37.61 -15.37 -15.01
C ASP A 96 -36.52 -14.33 -14.73
N VAL A 97 -36.71 -13.09 -15.17
CA VAL A 97 -35.74 -11.99 -15.02
C VAL A 97 -35.24 -11.85 -13.58
N LYS A 98 -36.10 -12.25 -12.64
CA LYS A 98 -35.84 -12.41 -11.21
C LYS A 98 -34.62 -13.30 -10.89
N ASP A 99 -34.45 -14.43 -11.58
CA ASP A 99 -33.36 -15.37 -11.33
C ASP A 99 -32.01 -14.81 -11.83
N ILE A 100 -32.03 -14.08 -12.95
CA ILE A 100 -30.84 -13.39 -13.47
C ILE A 100 -30.41 -12.29 -12.48
N PHE A 101 -31.36 -11.50 -11.96
CA PHE A 101 -31.05 -10.48 -10.95
C PHE A 101 -30.55 -11.08 -9.63
N ALA A 102 -31.08 -12.23 -9.22
CA ALA A 102 -30.59 -12.94 -8.05
C ALA A 102 -29.13 -13.38 -8.23
N ALA A 103 -28.79 -13.97 -9.38
CA ALA A 103 -27.42 -14.35 -9.71
C ALA A 103 -26.46 -13.15 -9.79
N ILE A 104 -26.91 -12.02 -10.35
CA ILE A 104 -26.12 -10.78 -10.37
C ILE A 104 -25.89 -10.23 -8.96
N ALA A 105 -26.91 -10.28 -8.09
CA ALA A 105 -26.76 -9.83 -6.70
C ALA A 105 -25.78 -10.71 -5.92
N GLU A 106 -25.83 -12.03 -6.14
CA GLU A 106 -24.88 -12.98 -5.56
C GLU A 106 -23.45 -12.69 -6.05
N LEU A 107 -23.25 -12.59 -7.38
CA LEU A 107 -21.96 -12.22 -7.96
C LEU A 107 -21.44 -10.88 -7.43
N SER A 108 -22.30 -9.86 -7.33
CA SER A 108 -21.92 -8.55 -6.79
C SER A 108 -21.48 -8.64 -5.33
N THR A 109 -22.09 -9.55 -4.55
CA THR A 109 -21.73 -9.79 -3.16
C THR A 109 -20.36 -10.47 -3.09
N THR A 110 -20.16 -11.54 -3.86
CA THR A 110 -18.87 -12.24 -3.95
C THR A 110 -17.75 -11.31 -4.40
N VAL A 111 -17.99 -10.45 -5.39
CA VAL A 111 -17.01 -9.46 -5.86
C VAL A 111 -16.63 -8.49 -4.74
N LYS A 112 -17.61 -8.04 -3.94
CA LYS A 112 -17.36 -7.14 -2.80
C LYS A 112 -16.53 -7.81 -1.70
N GLU A 113 -16.82 -9.08 -1.41
CA GLU A 113 -16.06 -9.88 -0.46
C GLU A 113 -14.62 -10.10 -0.92
N LEU A 114 -14.43 -10.51 -2.19
CA LEU A 114 -13.10 -10.66 -2.80
C LEU A 114 -12.33 -9.34 -2.77
N SER A 115 -12.96 -8.21 -3.10
CA SER A 115 -12.32 -6.90 -3.05
C SER A 115 -11.88 -6.52 -1.63
N THR A 116 -12.62 -6.96 -0.60
CA THR A 116 -12.26 -6.72 0.80
C THR A 116 -11.06 -7.57 1.19
N MET A 117 -11.09 -8.88 0.87
CA MET A 117 -9.96 -9.79 1.13
C MET A 117 -8.67 -9.31 0.46
N VAL A 118 -8.72 -8.92 -0.81
CA VAL A 118 -7.55 -8.39 -1.54
C VAL A 118 -6.99 -7.13 -0.85
N LYS A 119 -7.86 -6.25 -0.34
CA LYS A 119 -7.43 -5.04 0.37
C LYS A 119 -6.72 -5.38 1.69
N ASP A 120 -7.21 -6.37 2.42
CA ASP A 120 -6.62 -6.81 3.68
C ASP A 120 -5.28 -7.52 3.48
N GLU A 121 -5.17 -8.37 2.45
CA GLU A 121 -3.89 -8.98 2.03
C GLU A 121 -2.88 -7.91 1.63
N PHE A 122 -3.29 -6.90 0.85
CA PHE A 122 -2.41 -5.80 0.46
C PHE A 122 -1.88 -5.01 1.66
N ASN A 123 -2.73 -4.74 2.66
CA ASN A 123 -2.31 -4.08 3.90
C ASN A 123 -1.31 -4.93 4.69
N THR A 124 -1.51 -6.25 4.73
CA THR A 124 -0.59 -7.20 5.38
C THR A 124 0.77 -7.18 4.70
N ILE A 125 0.81 -7.33 3.36
CA ILE A 125 2.05 -7.28 2.56
C ILE A 125 2.78 -5.96 2.78
N LYS A 126 2.06 -4.83 2.84
CA LYS A 126 2.66 -3.52 3.12
C LYS A 126 3.33 -3.47 4.50
N GLY A 127 2.71 -4.08 5.52
CA GLY A 127 3.29 -4.18 6.86
C GLY A 127 4.58 -5.01 6.87
N GLU A 128 4.55 -6.17 6.23
CA GLU A 128 5.73 -7.05 6.10
C GLU A 128 6.87 -6.37 5.34
N LEU A 129 6.57 -5.65 4.26
CA LEU A 129 7.56 -4.89 3.49
C LEU A 129 8.25 -3.81 4.33
N ASN A 130 7.49 -3.08 5.16
CA ASN A 130 8.08 -2.10 6.08
C ASN A 130 9.01 -2.77 7.09
N ALA A 131 8.61 -3.92 7.66
CA ALA A 131 9.46 -4.67 8.58
C ALA A 131 10.73 -5.21 7.91
N VAL A 132 10.66 -5.63 6.65
CA VAL A 132 11.84 -6.02 5.86
C VAL A 132 12.76 -4.82 5.64
N LYS A 133 12.21 -3.66 5.30
CA LYS A 133 12.98 -2.43 5.12
C LYS A 133 13.76 -2.05 6.39
N GLU A 134 13.11 -2.07 7.55
CA GLU A 134 13.75 -1.79 8.84
C GLU A 134 14.91 -2.76 9.14
N LYS A 135 14.75 -4.05 8.80
CA LYS A 135 15.83 -5.04 8.93
C LYS A 135 16.99 -4.76 7.99
N VAL A 136 16.72 -4.38 6.74
CA VAL A 136 17.75 -4.01 5.76
C VAL A 136 18.53 -2.78 6.24
N ASP A 137 17.85 -1.74 6.72
CA ASP A 137 18.50 -0.54 7.26
C ASP A 137 19.41 -0.89 8.46
N THR A 138 18.95 -1.79 9.34
CA THR A 138 19.75 -2.29 10.47
C THR A 138 20.98 -3.07 10.00
N VAL A 139 20.83 -3.93 8.98
CA VAL A 139 21.94 -4.69 8.39
C VAL A 139 22.97 -3.76 7.75
N ASP A 140 22.54 -2.74 7.01
CA ASP A 140 23.45 -1.76 6.40
C ASP A 140 24.28 -1.04 7.48
N VAL A 141 23.65 -0.57 8.55
CA VAL A 141 24.36 0.05 9.68
C VAL A 141 25.32 -0.92 10.34
N ASN A 142 24.95 -2.19 10.50
CA ASN A 142 25.86 -3.21 11.03
C ASN A 142 27.07 -3.41 10.11
N CYS A 143 26.88 -3.49 8.79
CA CYS A 143 27.97 -3.56 7.82
C CYS A 143 28.90 -2.33 7.89
N GLN A 144 28.35 -1.13 8.05
CA GLN A 144 29.13 0.08 8.23
C GLN A 144 29.92 0.07 9.54
N ASN A 145 29.31 -0.36 10.65
CA ASN A 145 29.98 -0.52 11.93
C ASN A 145 31.11 -1.53 11.86
N ILE A 146 30.86 -2.66 11.21
CA ILE A 146 31.86 -3.68 10.93
C ILE A 146 33.07 -3.10 10.18
N ALA A 147 32.82 -2.32 9.11
CA ALA A 147 33.89 -1.64 8.38
C ALA A 147 34.65 -0.62 9.24
N ARG A 148 33.94 0.11 10.12
CA ARG A 148 34.55 1.03 11.09
C ARG A 148 35.40 0.28 12.12
N ARG A 149 34.93 -0.83 12.69
CA ARG A 149 35.72 -1.66 13.61
C ARG A 149 37.00 -2.17 12.95
N ALA A 150 36.91 -2.63 11.70
CA ALA A 150 38.08 -3.05 10.93
C ALA A 150 39.08 -1.89 10.71
N ARG A 151 38.59 -0.66 10.47
CA ARG A 151 39.43 0.54 10.41
C ARG A 151 40.06 0.84 11.77
N ASN A 152 39.26 0.90 12.83
CA ASN A 152 39.69 1.23 14.19
C ASN A 152 40.76 0.26 14.69
N SER A 153 40.61 -1.04 14.37
CA SER A 153 41.61 -2.07 14.67
C SER A 153 42.97 -1.76 14.03
N ARG A 154 43.00 -1.29 12.77
CA ARG A 154 44.24 -0.85 12.10
C ARG A 154 44.77 0.45 12.70
N GLU A 155 43.90 1.41 12.98
CA GLU A 155 44.33 2.73 13.44
C GLU A 155 44.93 2.67 14.86
N ILE A 156 44.39 1.84 15.76
CA ILE A 156 44.96 1.57 17.09
C ILE A 156 46.40 1.06 17.00
N GLN A 157 46.70 0.19 16.04
CA GLN A 157 48.08 -0.28 15.80
C GLN A 157 49.02 0.86 15.37
N THR A 158 48.47 1.94 14.80
CA THR A 158 49.23 3.11 14.32
C THR A 158 49.19 4.31 15.27
N GLY A 159 48.52 4.21 16.42
CA GLY A 159 48.41 5.29 17.42
C GLY A 159 47.52 6.47 16.99
N ARG A 160 46.75 6.34 15.91
CA ARG A 160 45.67 7.27 15.54
C ARG A 160 44.38 6.62 15.98
N ILE A 161 43.51 7.28 16.73
CA ILE A 161 42.31 6.61 17.26
C ILE A 161 41.11 7.53 17.14
N GLN A 162 40.13 7.15 16.31
CA GLN A 162 38.75 7.63 16.39
C GLN A 162 37.81 6.45 16.64
N LEU A 163 37.22 6.37 17.83
CA LEU A 163 36.27 5.31 18.19
C LEU A 163 34.82 5.79 17.99
N LYS A 164 34.44 6.05 16.73
CA LYS A 164 33.08 6.49 16.38
C LYS A 164 32.32 5.42 15.63
N LEU A 165 31.43 4.72 16.32
CA LEU A 165 30.47 3.79 15.72
C LEU A 165 29.10 4.45 15.56
N LEU A 166 28.32 3.86 14.68
CA LEU A 166 26.93 4.20 14.46
C LEU A 166 26.05 3.42 15.43
N LYS A 167 24.94 4.04 15.84
CA LYS A 167 23.89 3.39 16.62
C LYS A 167 23.24 2.27 15.80
N SER A 168 23.35 1.02 16.22
CA SER A 168 22.79 -0.16 15.52
C SER A 168 21.54 -0.76 16.18
N VAL A 169 21.42 -0.65 17.51
CA VAL A 169 20.27 -1.19 18.26
C VAL A 169 19.30 -0.04 18.59
N PRO A 170 18.00 -0.12 18.30
CA PRO A 170 17.06 0.96 18.62
C PRO A 170 16.90 1.17 20.14
N GLY A 171 16.44 2.36 20.53
CA GLY A 171 16.12 2.69 21.93
C GLY A 171 17.34 3.01 22.80
N PHE A 172 17.08 3.19 24.10
CA PHE A 172 18.10 3.46 25.11
C PHE A 172 18.54 2.18 25.81
N GLY A 173 19.84 2.04 26.05
CA GLY A 173 20.42 1.01 26.92
C GLY A 173 20.43 1.37 28.40
N THR A 174 19.50 2.20 28.86
CA THR A 174 19.47 2.69 30.25
C THR A 174 19.32 1.53 31.23
N ASP A 175 18.48 0.55 30.90
CA ASP A 175 18.25 -0.62 31.76
C ASP A 175 19.50 -1.51 31.80
N LEU A 176 20.14 -1.74 30.64
CA LEU A 176 21.43 -2.46 30.56
C LEU A 176 22.51 -1.75 31.38
N ALA A 177 22.63 -0.43 31.23
CA ALA A 177 23.60 0.37 31.96
C ALA A 177 23.33 0.30 33.47
N ASN A 178 22.07 0.46 33.91
CA ASN A 178 21.70 0.37 35.32
C ASN A 178 21.90 -1.05 35.89
N ALA A 179 21.73 -2.10 35.09
CA ALA A 179 21.96 -3.49 35.52
C ALA A 179 23.43 -3.79 35.82
N VAL A 180 24.37 -3.13 35.13
CA VAL A 180 25.82 -3.30 35.35
C VAL A 180 26.43 -2.17 36.17
N ARG A 181 25.62 -1.22 36.65
CA ARG A 181 26.07 -0.08 37.45
C ARG A 181 26.51 -0.53 38.84
N GLN A 182 27.69 -0.07 39.29
CA GLN A 182 28.12 -0.33 40.68
C GLN A 182 27.20 0.39 41.69
N PRO A 183 26.95 -0.19 42.88
CA PRO A 183 25.98 0.34 43.86
C PRO A 183 26.14 1.83 44.19
N ASN A 184 27.39 2.31 44.24
CA ASN A 184 27.74 3.68 44.63
C ASN A 184 27.76 4.69 43.45
N THR A 185 27.52 4.26 42.21
CA THR A 185 27.45 5.17 41.05
C THR A 185 26.03 5.74 40.93
N PRO A 186 25.79 7.01 40.57
CA PRO A 186 24.41 7.50 40.37
C PRO A 186 23.65 6.72 39.29
N ALA A 187 22.35 6.54 39.47
CA ALA A 187 21.49 5.91 38.47
C ALA A 187 21.52 6.72 37.17
N ILE A 188 21.51 6.02 36.03
CA ILE A 188 21.45 6.67 34.73
C ILE A 188 19.98 6.88 34.39
N HIS A 189 19.67 8.13 34.10
CA HIS A 189 18.38 8.55 33.58
C HIS A 189 18.59 9.08 32.18
N THR A 190 17.76 8.62 31.24
CA THR A 190 17.70 9.19 29.90
C THR A 190 16.58 10.21 29.84
N THR A 191 16.85 11.34 29.20
CA THR A 191 15.86 12.37 28.91
C THR A 191 15.84 12.60 27.41
N GLY A 192 14.65 12.80 26.84
CA GLY A 192 14.48 13.02 25.40
C GLY A 192 14.25 11.75 24.58
N LEU A 193 14.38 11.88 23.26
CA LEU A 193 14.18 10.81 22.30
C LEU A 193 15.46 9.97 22.15
N PRO A 194 15.34 8.64 21.97
CA PRO A 194 16.50 7.80 21.72
C PRO A 194 17.19 8.22 20.41
N PRO A 195 18.53 8.13 20.34
CA PRO A 195 19.26 8.35 19.09
C PRO A 195 18.73 7.42 18.00
N ALA A 196 18.53 7.95 16.79
CA ALA A 196 18.12 7.16 15.66
C ALA A 196 19.22 6.17 15.25
N ILE A 197 18.82 5.02 14.70
CA ILE A 197 19.77 4.07 14.08
C ILE A 197 20.57 4.81 13.00
N GLY A 198 21.87 4.54 12.93
CA GLY A 198 22.79 5.21 12.00
C GLY A 198 23.33 6.56 12.50
N THR A 199 22.93 7.05 13.67
CA THR A 199 23.58 8.24 14.26
C THR A 199 24.95 7.90 14.83
N GLU A 200 25.93 8.78 14.62
CA GLU A 200 27.26 8.62 15.22
C GLU A 200 27.23 8.97 16.70
N GLY A 201 27.93 8.15 17.51
CA GLY A 201 28.21 8.49 18.90
C GLY A 201 29.03 9.78 19.00
N THR A 202 28.63 10.65 19.93
CA THR A 202 29.36 11.89 20.23
C THR A 202 30.55 11.67 21.17
N TYR A 203 30.73 10.46 21.67
CA TYR A 203 31.80 10.13 22.61
C TYR A 203 33.12 10.06 21.88
N ASP A 204 34.00 11.01 22.17
CA ASP A 204 35.38 10.97 21.71
C ASP A 204 36.19 10.10 22.66
N VAL A 205 36.40 8.85 22.26
CA VAL A 205 37.15 7.89 23.06
C VAL A 205 38.52 7.69 22.41
N THR A 206 39.37 8.71 22.47
CA THR A 206 40.72 8.63 21.89
C THR A 206 41.59 7.60 22.59
N GLN A 207 41.31 7.26 23.85
CA GLN A 207 42.00 6.22 24.60
C GLN A 207 41.00 5.43 25.44
N PRO A 208 40.69 4.16 25.08
CA PRO A 208 39.82 3.30 25.88
C PRO A 208 40.27 3.15 27.35
N ASN A 209 41.57 3.28 27.58
CA ASN A 209 42.18 3.22 28.92
C ASN A 209 41.85 4.43 29.79
N ASP A 210 41.36 5.52 29.22
CA ASP A 210 40.96 6.72 29.97
C ASP A 210 39.49 6.70 30.39
N LEU A 211 38.68 5.79 29.82
CA LEU A 211 37.26 5.66 30.14
C LEU A 211 37.03 5.38 31.62
N ASP A 212 36.23 6.16 32.32
CA ASP A 212 35.80 5.82 33.67
C ASP A 212 34.53 4.92 33.66
N HIS A 213 34.04 4.54 34.86
CA HIS A 213 32.79 3.79 34.95
C HIS A 213 31.60 4.55 34.36
N SER A 214 31.56 5.87 34.50
CA SER A 214 30.47 6.70 33.97
C SER A 214 30.48 6.72 32.44
N ASP A 215 31.64 6.87 31.83
CA ASP A 215 31.79 6.87 30.37
C ASP A 215 31.37 5.54 29.77
N ILE A 216 31.80 4.42 30.37
CA ILE A 216 31.39 3.08 29.93
C ILE A 216 29.87 2.91 30.02
N LEU A 217 29.27 3.33 31.13
CA LEU A 217 27.83 3.22 31.29
C LEU A 217 27.05 4.14 30.32
N ARG A 218 27.59 5.31 29.98
CA ARG A 218 27.05 6.19 28.93
C ARG A 218 27.15 5.55 27.55
N LEU A 219 28.24 4.85 27.25
CA LEU A 219 28.41 4.09 26.01
C LEU A 219 27.39 2.94 25.93
N ILE A 220 27.20 2.17 27.01
CA ILE A 220 26.17 1.12 27.09
C ILE A 220 24.78 1.72 26.86
N SER A 221 24.48 2.83 27.55
CA SER A 221 23.20 3.53 27.43
C SER A 221 22.96 4.06 26.01
N TYR A 222 23.99 4.62 25.37
CA TYR A 222 23.89 5.14 24.01
C TYR A 222 23.74 4.02 22.98
N TYR A 223 24.65 3.04 22.96
CA TYR A 223 24.62 1.97 21.95
C TYR A 223 23.55 0.92 22.19
N ASN A 224 22.95 0.89 23.39
CA ASN A 224 22.00 -0.15 23.83
C ASN A 224 22.60 -1.55 23.69
N GLU A 225 23.83 -1.69 24.18
CA GLU A 225 24.60 -2.92 24.15
C GLU A 225 25.48 -2.98 25.38
N ASP A 226 25.54 -4.14 26.03
CA ASP A 226 26.25 -4.34 27.30
C ASP A 226 27.75 -4.60 27.11
N PHE A 227 28.22 -4.79 25.88
CA PHE A 227 29.61 -5.13 25.55
C PHE A 227 30.14 -6.36 26.32
N LYS A 228 29.24 -7.28 26.74
CA LYS A 228 29.55 -8.42 27.64
C LYS A 228 30.07 -8.02 29.02
N ILE A 229 29.86 -6.76 29.41
CA ILE A 229 30.17 -6.26 30.75
C ILE A 229 29.12 -6.80 31.72
N VAL A 230 29.58 -7.27 32.88
CA VAL A 230 28.73 -7.70 33.99
C VAL A 230 29.00 -6.84 35.23
N LEU A 231 28.09 -6.90 36.19
CA LEU A 231 28.17 -6.08 37.41
C LEU A 231 29.49 -6.27 38.18
N ALA A 232 29.99 -7.51 38.24
CA ALA A 232 31.21 -7.87 38.96
C ALA A 232 32.52 -7.41 38.28
N ASP A 233 32.46 -6.91 37.05
CA ASP A 233 33.66 -6.46 36.35
C ASP A 233 34.19 -5.17 36.98
N GLU A 234 35.47 -5.20 37.35
CA GLU A 234 36.23 -4.02 37.74
C GLU A 234 36.53 -3.13 36.53
N LEU A 235 36.89 -1.86 36.78
CA LEU A 235 37.08 -0.86 35.72
C LEU A 235 38.02 -1.34 34.59
N PHE A 236 39.12 -1.98 34.96
CA PHE A 236 40.08 -2.54 34.01
C PHE A 236 39.43 -3.56 33.06
N GLU A 237 38.65 -4.49 33.60
CA GLU A 237 37.98 -5.53 32.81
C GLU A 237 36.92 -4.93 31.89
N ARG A 238 36.16 -3.93 32.36
CA ARG A 238 35.17 -3.23 31.53
C ARG A 238 35.81 -2.50 30.35
N ARG A 239 36.93 -1.81 30.59
CA ARG A 239 37.73 -1.15 29.52
C ARG A 239 38.23 -2.18 28.51
N HIS A 240 38.72 -3.31 29.00
CA HIS A 240 39.20 -4.40 28.15
C HIS A 240 38.07 -4.94 27.26
N LYS A 241 36.91 -5.30 27.84
CA LYS A 241 35.74 -5.80 27.11
C LYS A 241 35.19 -4.80 26.10
N PHE A 242 35.09 -3.52 26.45
CA PHE A 242 34.71 -2.48 25.50
C PHE A 242 35.70 -2.38 24.34
N THR A 243 37.00 -2.41 24.63
CA THR A 243 38.06 -2.38 23.61
C THR A 243 37.97 -3.59 22.68
N VAL A 244 37.79 -4.79 23.24
CA VAL A 244 37.58 -6.04 22.49
C VAL A 244 36.38 -5.91 21.56
N TRP A 245 35.21 -5.56 22.08
CA TRP A 245 33.98 -5.39 21.29
C TRP A 245 34.12 -4.34 20.18
N HIS A 246 34.88 -3.27 20.44
CA HIS A 246 35.05 -2.17 19.51
C HIS A 246 36.09 -2.46 18.40
N THR A 247 37.01 -3.38 18.63
CA THR A 247 38.16 -3.63 17.74
C THR A 247 38.13 -4.98 17.04
N LEU A 248 37.38 -5.94 17.57
CA LEU A 248 37.25 -7.26 16.98
C LEU A 248 35.97 -7.35 16.13
N TYR A 249 36.15 -8.01 15.00
CA TYR A 249 35.10 -8.74 14.32
C TYR A 249 34.86 -9.99 15.18
N ASP A 250 33.65 -10.17 15.70
CA ASP A 250 33.17 -11.55 15.91
C ASP A 250 32.96 -12.19 14.52
#